data_AF-A0A945HG36-F1
#
_entry.id   AF-A0A945HG36-F1
#
_cell.length_a   1.000
_cell.length_b   1.000
_cell.length_c   1.000
_cell.angle_alpha   90.00
_cell.angle_beta   90.00
_cell.angle_gamma   90.00
#
_symmetry.space_group_name_H-M   'P 1'
#
loop_
_entity.id
_entity.type
_entity.pdbx_description
1 polymer ?
#
loop_
_entity_poly.entity_id
_entity_poly.type
_entity_poly.pdbx_seq_one_letter_code
_entity_poly.pdbx_strand_id
1 'polypeptide(L)'
;MAEPKKTTKKDEVKPVKKAEKDLDTEKKTKKPVKKVEKTSDTTKEKKTAVKETEETAADSAAKKKVEYLYAVGRRKSAVAQVRVYKKGEGKITINGKDLDKYFPTKVLQDKLAAALKTAGQQDKLDVSVKVLGGGFSGQAEAIRHGIARALIQLNPNFRKPLKKAGYITRDARKKERKKPGLKKARKAPQWKKR
;
A
#
# COMPACT_ATOMS: atom_id res chain seq x y z
N MET A 1 -26.68 42.41 -57.96
CA MET A 1 -25.95 41.43 -58.80
C MET A 1 -25.35 40.35 -57.91
N ALA A 2 -25.14 39.15 -58.45
CA ALA A 2 -24.75 37.93 -57.73
C ALA A 2 -23.19 37.88 -57.52
N GLU A 3 -22.53 36.91 -56.87
CA GLU A 3 -22.84 35.49 -56.61
C GLU A 3 -22.25 34.95 -55.27
N PRO A 4 -22.76 33.81 -54.74
CA PRO A 4 -22.20 33.14 -53.57
C PRO A 4 -21.12 32.08 -53.91
N LYS A 5 -20.06 31.98 -53.10
CA LYS A 5 -19.03 30.92 -53.22
C LYS A 5 -19.58 29.55 -52.77
N LYS A 6 -19.87 28.67 -53.74
CA LYS A 6 -20.23 27.26 -53.48
C LYS A 6 -19.00 26.42 -53.10
N THR A 7 -19.19 25.53 -52.13
CA THR A 7 -18.29 24.43 -51.76
C THR A 7 -18.26 23.35 -52.83
N THR A 8 -17.09 22.91 -53.27
CA THR A 8 -16.94 21.86 -54.29
C THR A 8 -16.79 20.45 -53.71
N LYS A 9 -17.85 19.65 -53.90
CA LYS A 9 -17.89 18.20 -54.21
C LYS A 9 -17.20 17.17 -53.30
N LYS A 10 -18.04 16.30 -52.74
CA LYS A 10 -17.78 14.84 -52.63
C LYS A 10 -17.85 14.19 -54.02
N ASP A 11 -17.17 13.04 -54.16
CA ASP A 11 -17.54 11.77 -54.84
C ASP A 11 -16.29 10.86 -54.65
N GLU A 12 -16.27 9.71 -53.95
CA GLU A 12 -16.90 8.40 -54.21
C GLU A 12 -16.60 7.86 -55.64
N VAL A 13 -16.10 6.62 -55.89
CA VAL A 13 -15.74 5.46 -55.04
C VAL A 13 -15.02 4.33 -55.88
N LYS A 14 -14.54 3.22 -55.26
CA LYS A 14 -14.23 1.85 -55.85
C LYS A 14 -12.89 1.63 -56.65
N PRO A 15 -12.41 0.38 -56.91
CA PRO A 15 -12.10 -0.71 -55.94
C PRO A 15 -10.95 -1.72 -56.35
N VAL A 16 -10.68 -2.77 -55.52
CA VAL A 16 -10.27 -4.16 -55.94
C VAL A 16 -8.82 -4.34 -56.53
N LYS A 17 -8.03 -5.45 -56.42
CA LYS A 17 -8.24 -6.91 -56.23
C LYS A 17 -7.02 -7.66 -55.62
N LYS A 18 -7.30 -8.79 -54.93
CA LYS A 18 -6.55 -10.07 -54.74
C LYS A 18 -5.01 -10.16 -54.82
N ALA A 19 -4.44 -10.91 -53.86
CA ALA A 19 -3.67 -12.13 -54.14
C ALA A 19 -3.98 -13.19 -53.05
N GLU A 20 -4.14 -14.46 -53.44
CA GLU A 20 -4.54 -15.59 -52.59
C GLU A 20 -3.35 -16.52 -52.29
N LYS A 21 -3.37 -17.23 -51.15
CA LYS A 21 -3.04 -18.66 -51.04
C LYS A 21 -3.27 -19.22 -49.64
N ASP A 22 -4.32 -20.04 -49.51
CA ASP A 22 -4.51 -21.00 -48.42
C ASP A 22 -3.80 -22.33 -48.75
N LEU A 23 -3.50 -23.16 -47.72
CA LEU A 23 -3.58 -24.65 -47.75
C LEU A 23 -3.22 -25.27 -46.37
N ASP A 24 -3.96 -26.30 -45.96
CA ASP A 24 -3.84 -27.07 -44.70
C ASP A 24 -3.08 -28.43 -44.94
N THR A 25 -2.79 -29.37 -44.02
CA THR A 25 -3.43 -29.75 -42.73
C THR A 25 -2.47 -30.54 -41.80
N GLU A 26 -2.86 -30.68 -40.52
CA GLU A 26 -2.44 -31.75 -39.56
C GLU A 26 -0.97 -31.74 -39.02
N LYS A 27 -0.62 -32.30 -37.84
CA LYS A 27 -1.23 -33.38 -37.01
C LYS A 27 -0.92 -33.23 -35.49
N LYS A 28 -1.68 -33.93 -34.62
CA LYS A 28 -1.64 -33.86 -33.13
C LYS A 28 -0.73 -34.92 -32.46
N THR A 29 -0.01 -34.55 -31.39
CA THR A 29 0.40 -35.42 -30.25
C THR A 29 0.48 -34.55 -28.97
N LYS A 30 -0.40 -34.67 -27.96
CA LYS A 30 -0.63 -35.69 -26.89
C LYS A 30 0.34 -35.60 -25.67
N LYS A 31 -0.27 -35.54 -24.46
CA LYS A 31 0.36 -35.57 -23.11
C LYS A 31 0.83 -36.99 -22.70
N PRO A 32 1.78 -37.10 -21.74
CA PRO A 32 1.54 -37.79 -20.44
C PRO A 32 1.79 -36.85 -19.24
N VAL A 33 1.45 -37.08 -17.96
CA VAL A 33 0.75 -38.16 -17.20
C VAL A 33 1.60 -39.22 -16.45
N LYS A 34 2.07 -38.85 -15.24
CA LYS A 34 2.10 -39.59 -13.94
C LYS A 34 2.91 -40.92 -13.76
N LYS A 35 3.56 -41.03 -12.57
CA LYS A 35 4.14 -42.24 -11.89
C LYS A 35 5.45 -42.76 -12.55
N VAL A 36 6.48 -43.33 -11.88
CA VAL A 36 6.64 -44.34 -10.79
C VAL A 36 8.03 -44.12 -10.11
N GLU A 37 8.14 -43.95 -8.78
CA GLU A 37 8.68 -44.85 -7.71
C GLU A 37 10.22 -45.09 -7.62
N LYS A 38 10.63 -45.62 -6.45
CA LYS A 38 11.98 -45.86 -5.85
C LYS A 38 12.96 -46.61 -6.79
N THR A 39 14.29 -46.51 -6.66
CA THR A 39 15.17 -47.18 -5.63
C THR A 39 16.55 -46.48 -5.55
N SER A 40 17.01 -46.01 -4.39
CA SER A 40 18.02 -46.64 -3.50
C SER A 40 19.32 -47.11 -4.15
N ASP A 41 20.44 -46.48 -3.79
CA ASP A 41 21.69 -47.22 -3.54
C ASP A 41 22.58 -46.53 -2.49
N THR A 42 23.36 -47.32 -1.77
CA THR A 42 24.23 -46.93 -0.63
C THR A 42 25.66 -47.33 -1.00
N THR A 43 26.73 -46.59 -0.67
CA THR A 43 27.62 -46.91 0.48
C THR A 43 28.82 -45.95 0.55
N LYS A 44 29.07 -45.41 1.77
CA LYS A 44 30.32 -45.09 2.51
C LYS A 44 31.67 -45.02 1.75
N GLU A 45 32.73 -44.30 2.16
CA GLU A 45 33.10 -43.30 3.20
C GLU A 45 34.51 -42.80 2.75
N LYS A 46 35.04 -41.60 3.04
CA LYS A 46 35.63 -41.19 4.33
C LYS A 46 36.08 -39.72 4.33
N LYS A 47 35.67 -39.00 5.40
CA LYS A 47 36.45 -38.04 6.22
C LYS A 47 37.41 -37.02 5.55
N THR A 48 37.09 -35.75 5.76
CA THR A 48 38.01 -34.82 6.45
C THR A 48 37.19 -33.96 7.42
N ALA A 49 37.74 -33.60 8.59
CA ALA A 49 36.97 -33.01 9.68
C ALA A 49 37.55 -31.69 10.18
N VAL A 50 36.70 -30.65 10.18
CA VAL A 50 36.79 -29.39 10.95
C VAL A 50 35.31 -29.05 11.20
N LYS A 51 34.68 -29.36 12.34
CA LYS A 51 34.91 -28.98 13.75
C LYS A 51 34.70 -27.47 13.97
N GLU A 52 33.75 -27.16 14.88
CA GLU A 52 33.30 -25.82 15.32
C GLU A 52 32.53 -25.02 14.24
N THR A 53 31.32 -24.48 14.48
CA THR A 53 30.55 -24.32 15.73
C THR A 53 29.04 -24.49 15.50
N GLU A 54 28.38 -25.18 16.42
CA GLU A 54 26.95 -24.99 16.68
C GLU A 54 26.76 -23.61 17.33
N GLU A 55 26.09 -22.66 16.66
CA GLU A 55 25.45 -21.51 17.34
C GLU A 55 24.58 -20.71 16.35
N THR A 56 23.25 -20.78 16.52
CA THR A 56 22.26 -19.71 16.16
C THR A 56 20.83 -20.09 16.61
N ALA A 57 20.71 -20.73 17.78
CA ALA A 57 19.43 -21.10 18.40
C ALA A 57 19.18 -20.39 19.76
N ALA A 58 19.96 -19.35 20.07
CA ALA A 58 20.02 -18.72 21.40
C ALA A 58 20.02 -17.17 21.35
N ASP A 59 19.09 -16.56 20.61
CA ASP A 59 18.96 -15.10 20.51
C ASP A 59 17.66 -14.57 21.15
N SER A 60 17.32 -15.12 22.32
CA SER A 60 16.09 -14.82 23.08
C SER A 60 16.34 -14.08 24.41
N ALA A 61 17.60 -13.85 24.77
CA ALA A 61 18.03 -13.63 26.16
C ALA A 61 18.71 -12.27 26.46
N ALA A 62 18.40 -11.19 25.73
CA ALA A 62 18.60 -9.82 26.22
C ALA A 62 17.80 -8.79 25.43
N LYS A 63 16.50 -8.60 25.73
CA LYS A 63 15.74 -7.45 25.21
C LYS A 63 16.24 -6.15 25.85
N LYS A 64 17.32 -5.61 25.29
CA LYS A 64 17.80 -4.25 25.55
C LYS A 64 16.58 -3.33 25.46
N LYS A 65 16.29 -2.57 26.53
CA LYS A 65 15.09 -1.73 26.62
C LYS A 65 15.24 -0.53 25.68
N VAL A 66 14.95 -0.75 24.38
CA VAL A 66 15.07 0.28 23.35
C VAL A 66 14.11 1.42 23.69
N GLU A 67 14.65 2.62 23.85
CA GLU A 67 13.85 3.81 24.11
C GLU A 67 13.04 4.16 22.85
N TYR A 68 11.72 4.27 22.99
CA TYR A 68 10.82 4.66 21.92
C TYR A 68 9.85 5.75 22.38
N LEU A 69 9.54 6.66 21.47
CA LEU A 69 8.49 7.65 21.66
C LEU A 69 7.15 7.04 21.24
N TYR A 70 6.12 7.22 22.07
CA TYR A 70 4.80 6.65 21.87
C TYR A 70 3.74 7.71 21.59
N ALA A 71 3.02 7.52 20.49
CA ALA A 71 1.90 8.37 20.12
C ALA A 71 0.73 7.57 19.53
N VAL A 72 -0.48 8.11 19.70
CA VAL A 72 -1.71 7.54 19.15
C VAL A 72 -2.32 8.48 18.13
N GLY A 73 -2.56 7.98 16.92
CA GLY A 73 -3.34 8.65 15.88
C GLY A 73 -4.68 7.95 15.65
N ARG A 74 -5.74 8.72 15.32
CA ARG A 74 -7.10 8.19 15.11
C ARG A 74 -7.80 8.93 13.97
N ARG A 75 -8.49 8.21 13.08
CA ARG A 75 -9.32 8.79 12.01
C ARG A 75 -10.44 7.84 11.61
N LYS A 76 -11.66 8.37 11.40
CA LYS A 76 -12.88 7.55 11.21
C LYS A 76 -13.01 6.51 12.34
N SER A 77 -12.82 5.22 12.04
CA SER A 77 -12.77 4.09 12.98
C SER A 77 -11.38 3.44 13.11
N ALA A 78 -10.36 3.97 12.43
CA ALA A 78 -8.99 3.47 12.55
C ALA A 78 -8.28 4.08 13.78
N VAL A 79 -7.58 3.23 14.52
CA VAL A 79 -6.69 3.60 15.63
C VAL A 79 -5.29 3.09 15.32
N ALA A 80 -4.32 3.98 15.27
CA ALA A 80 -2.91 3.69 15.04
C ALA A 80 -2.11 4.00 16.30
N GLN A 81 -1.45 2.98 16.85
CA GLN A 81 -0.46 3.09 17.92
C GLN A 81 0.93 3.11 17.26
N VAL A 82 1.60 4.26 17.33
CA VAL A 82 2.88 4.52 16.67
C VAL A 82 3.99 4.49 17.73
N ARG A 83 5.05 3.73 17.46
CA ARG A 83 6.32 3.77 18.18
C ARG A 83 7.38 4.30 17.22
N VAL A 84 8.10 5.34 17.63
CA VAL A 84 9.21 5.93 16.87
C VAL A 84 10.50 5.69 17.65
N TYR A 85 11.49 5.09 17.00
CA TYR A 85 12.81 4.83 17.56
C TYR A 85 13.78 5.93 17.09
N LYS A 86 14.59 6.47 18.02
CA LYS A 86 15.48 7.62 17.78
C LYS A 86 16.72 7.29 16.91
N LYS A 87 17.05 6.01 16.78
CA LYS A 87 18.17 5.48 15.98
C LYS A 87 17.58 4.45 15.04
N GLY A 88 17.80 4.62 13.74
CA GLY A 88 17.20 3.78 12.71
C GLY A 88 17.67 4.15 11.31
N GLU A 89 17.21 3.38 10.33
CA GLU A 89 17.54 3.49 8.90
C GLU A 89 16.35 4.04 8.07
N GLY A 90 15.25 4.44 8.74
CA GLY A 90 14.00 4.86 8.09
C GLY A 90 13.04 3.71 7.80
N LYS A 91 13.21 2.55 8.46
CA LYS A 91 12.38 1.36 8.27
C LYS A 91 10.99 1.56 8.90
N ILE A 92 9.95 1.43 8.08
CA ILE A 92 8.54 1.57 8.48
C ILE A 92 7.85 0.20 8.47
N THR A 93 7.48 -0.30 9.64
CA THR A 93 6.78 -1.58 9.83
C THR A 93 5.36 -1.37 10.36
N ILE A 94 4.39 -2.08 9.78
CA ILE A 94 2.96 -1.96 10.10
C ILE A 94 2.39 -3.36 10.35
N ASN A 95 1.91 -3.61 11.57
CA ASN A 95 1.38 -4.91 12.00
C ASN A 95 2.33 -6.09 11.69
N GLY A 96 3.65 -5.88 11.76
CA GLY A 96 4.66 -6.90 11.44
C GLY A 96 4.91 -7.12 9.94
N LYS A 97 4.41 -6.23 9.07
CA LYS A 97 4.65 -6.25 7.61
C LYS A 97 5.34 -4.97 7.16
N ASP A 98 6.07 -5.04 6.06
CA ASP A 98 6.69 -3.88 5.41
C ASP A 98 5.64 -2.92 4.83
N LEU A 99 6.01 -1.65 4.68
CA LEU A 99 5.16 -0.59 4.14
C LEU A 99 4.50 -0.97 2.80
N ASP A 100 5.30 -1.50 1.86
CA ASP A 100 4.85 -1.90 0.52
C ASP A 100 3.91 -3.10 0.52
N LYS A 101 4.14 -4.06 1.43
CA LYS A 101 3.30 -5.25 1.59
C LYS A 101 1.97 -4.94 2.29
N TYR A 102 1.91 -3.86 3.08
CA TYR A 102 0.70 -3.45 3.80
C TYR A 102 -0.18 -2.49 3.00
N PHE A 103 0.41 -1.51 2.30
CA PHE A 103 -0.32 -0.53 1.48
C PHE A 103 -0.06 -0.76 -0.01
N PRO A 104 -1.06 -1.24 -0.78
CA PRO A 104 -0.89 -1.60 -2.19
C PRO A 104 -0.79 -0.39 -3.15
N THR A 105 -0.89 0.84 -2.65
CA THR A 105 -0.94 2.05 -3.48
C THR A 105 0.03 3.09 -2.94
N LYS A 106 0.97 3.56 -3.79
CA LYS A 106 1.99 4.57 -3.44
C LYS A 106 1.39 5.82 -2.78
N VAL A 107 0.26 6.32 -3.30
CA VAL A 107 -0.49 7.46 -2.72
C VAL A 107 -0.87 7.28 -1.24
N LEU A 108 -1.02 6.05 -0.73
CA LEU A 108 -1.26 5.78 0.69
C LEU A 108 0.03 5.75 1.51
N GLN A 109 1.11 5.23 0.92
CA GLN A 109 2.46 5.23 1.48
C GLN A 109 2.97 6.68 1.63
N ASP A 110 2.84 7.50 0.58
CA ASP A 110 3.17 8.93 0.58
C ASP A 110 2.39 9.69 1.67
N LYS A 111 1.09 9.39 1.80
CA LYS A 111 0.24 10.00 2.85
C LYS A 111 0.69 9.63 4.26
N LEU A 112 1.29 8.46 4.47
CA LEU A 112 1.88 8.06 5.74
C LEU A 112 3.21 8.79 5.98
N ALA A 113 4.11 8.74 5.00
CA ALA A 113 5.46 9.31 5.06
C ALA A 113 5.48 10.85 5.11
N ALA A 114 4.42 11.52 4.64
CA ALA A 114 4.31 12.98 4.56
C ALA A 114 4.72 13.74 5.84
N ALA A 115 4.44 13.19 7.02
CA ALA A 115 4.85 13.80 8.30
C ALA A 115 6.38 13.72 8.52
N LEU A 116 7.02 12.59 8.19
CA LEU A 116 8.48 12.42 8.26
C LEU A 116 9.19 13.29 7.23
N LYS A 117 8.67 13.30 5.99
CA LYS A 117 9.18 14.12 4.87
C LYS A 117 9.13 15.62 5.19
N THR A 118 8.06 16.08 5.83
CA THR A 118 7.92 17.49 6.27
C THR A 118 8.88 17.87 7.41
N ALA A 119 9.34 16.90 8.20
CA ALA A 119 10.32 17.11 9.27
C ALA A 119 11.78 16.88 8.85
N GLY A 120 12.02 16.34 7.65
CA GLY A 120 13.37 15.94 7.20
C GLY A 120 13.98 14.80 8.03
N GLN A 121 13.15 13.91 8.57
CA GLN A 121 13.57 12.81 9.48
C GLN A 121 13.23 11.41 8.92
N GLN A 122 13.03 11.29 7.61
CA GLN A 122 12.59 10.03 7.01
C GLN A 122 13.64 8.92 7.15
N ASP A 123 14.92 9.25 6.96
CA ASP A 123 16.02 8.27 6.88
C ASP A 123 16.73 8.04 8.23
N LYS A 124 16.24 8.68 9.30
CA LYS A 124 16.86 8.71 10.64
C LYS A 124 16.06 7.99 11.72
N LEU A 125 14.78 7.75 11.47
CA LEU A 125 13.82 7.29 12.47
C LEU A 125 13.10 6.03 11.98
N ASP A 126 13.29 4.92 12.70
CA ASP A 126 12.49 3.73 12.46
C ASP A 126 11.12 3.87 13.12
N VAL A 127 10.08 3.42 12.41
CA VAL A 127 8.69 3.54 12.84
C VAL A 127 8.04 2.18 12.85
N SER A 128 7.59 1.73 14.04
CA SER A 128 6.80 0.52 14.18
C SER A 128 5.38 0.86 14.62
N VAL A 129 4.40 0.35 13.88
CA VAL A 129 3.00 0.73 14.03
C VAL A 129 2.11 -0.48 14.23
N LYS A 130 1.23 -0.42 15.24
CA LYS A 130 0.08 -1.33 15.37
C LYS A 130 -1.19 -0.58 15.02
N VAL A 131 -1.94 -1.05 14.02
CA VAL A 131 -3.16 -0.41 13.52
C VAL A 131 -4.33 -1.38 13.54
N LEU A 132 -5.45 -0.89 14.08
CA LEU A 132 -6.70 -1.65 14.21
C LEU A 132 -7.88 -0.80 13.70
N GLY A 133 -8.85 -1.47 13.07
CA GLY A 133 -10.09 -0.87 12.60
C GLY A 133 -9.98 0.02 11.35
N GLY A 134 -11.13 0.45 10.84
CA GLY A 134 -11.24 1.28 9.63
C GLY A 134 -10.90 0.52 8.35
N GLY A 135 -10.19 1.19 7.45
CA GLY A 135 -9.67 0.64 6.19
C GLY A 135 -8.54 1.54 5.66
N PHE A 136 -7.80 1.07 4.66
CA PHE A 136 -6.46 1.56 4.33
C PHE A 136 -6.29 3.10 4.28
N SER A 137 -7.18 3.85 3.62
CA SER A 137 -7.10 5.33 3.61
C SER A 137 -7.25 5.94 5.01
N GLY A 138 -8.20 5.46 5.82
CA GLY A 138 -8.39 5.95 7.18
C GLY A 138 -7.21 5.57 8.09
N GLN A 139 -6.61 4.40 7.84
CA GLN A 139 -5.42 3.91 8.54
C GLN A 139 -4.20 4.77 8.21
N ALA A 140 -3.80 4.92 6.95
CA ALA A 140 -2.64 5.72 6.54
C ALA A 140 -2.66 7.14 7.14
N GLU A 141 -3.82 7.80 7.11
CA GLU A 141 -3.98 9.15 7.64
C GLU A 141 -4.05 9.19 9.19
N ALA A 142 -4.47 8.10 9.84
CA ALA A 142 -4.33 7.95 11.30
C ALA A 142 -2.86 7.73 11.70
N ILE A 143 -2.10 6.94 10.93
CA ILE A 143 -0.66 6.72 11.17
C ILE A 143 0.10 8.05 11.01
N ARG A 144 -0.13 8.81 9.93
CA ARG A 144 0.43 10.16 9.73
C ARG A 144 0.23 11.06 10.95
N HIS A 145 -0.99 11.08 11.50
CA HIS A 145 -1.31 11.88 12.67
C HIS A 145 -0.61 11.38 13.95
N GLY A 146 -0.44 10.06 14.11
CA GLY A 146 0.36 9.48 15.19
C GLY A 146 1.84 9.85 15.10
N ILE A 147 2.44 9.69 13.91
CA ILE A 147 3.83 10.10 13.61
C ILE A 147 4.04 11.58 13.92
N ALA A 148 3.15 12.46 13.45
CA ALA A 148 3.25 13.90 13.71
C ALA A 148 3.23 14.24 15.22
N ARG A 149 2.51 13.48 16.04
CA ARG A 149 2.52 13.64 17.50
C ARG A 149 3.81 13.13 18.14
N ALA A 150 4.35 12.00 17.68
CA ALA A 150 5.64 11.48 18.15
C ALA A 150 6.82 12.41 17.78
N LEU A 151 6.81 13.02 16.59
CA LEU A 151 7.82 14.00 16.18
C LEU A 151 7.82 15.24 17.08
N ILE A 152 6.66 15.70 17.55
CA ILE A 152 6.57 16.84 18.49
C ILE A 152 7.13 16.47 19.88
N GLN A 153 7.00 15.21 20.30
CA GLN A 153 7.66 14.70 21.52
C GLN A 153 9.18 14.59 21.34
N LEU A 154 9.66 14.30 20.13
CA LEU A 154 11.09 14.23 19.82
C LEU A 154 11.74 15.61 19.85
N ASN A 155 11.12 16.60 19.20
CA ASN A 155 11.57 17.99 19.24
C ASN A 155 10.37 18.94 19.03
N PRO A 156 10.09 19.88 19.96
CA PRO A 156 8.96 20.80 19.84
C PRO A 156 9.06 21.74 18.63
N ASN A 157 10.25 21.97 18.08
CA ASN A 157 10.47 22.86 16.92
C ASN A 157 9.72 22.37 15.66
N PHE A 158 9.52 21.05 15.51
CA PHE A 158 8.75 20.48 14.39
C PHE A 158 7.25 20.86 14.43
N ARG A 159 6.75 21.42 15.54
CA ARG A 159 5.34 21.86 15.66
C ARG A 159 4.96 22.93 14.65
N LYS A 160 5.83 23.90 14.33
CA LYS A 160 5.54 24.97 13.33
C LYS A 160 5.29 24.39 11.93
N PRO A 161 6.22 23.64 11.30
CA PRO A 161 6.00 23.08 9.96
C PRO A 161 4.85 22.06 9.93
N LEU A 162 4.74 21.18 10.93
CA LEU A 162 3.65 20.19 11.01
C LEU A 162 2.27 20.83 11.21
N LYS A 163 2.18 22.00 11.87
CA LYS A 163 0.94 22.80 11.97
C LYS A 163 0.58 23.42 10.62
N LYS A 164 1.55 24.02 9.91
CA LYS A 164 1.34 24.60 8.57
C LYS A 164 0.87 23.54 7.55
N ALA A 165 1.39 22.31 7.64
CA ALA A 165 0.96 21.18 6.82
C ALA A 165 -0.34 20.49 7.30
N GLY A 166 -0.89 20.88 8.46
CA GLY A 166 -2.17 20.37 8.97
C GLY A 166 -2.15 18.96 9.57
N TYR A 167 -0.98 18.38 9.89
CA TYR A 167 -0.88 16.98 10.36
C TYR A 167 -1.12 16.78 11.86
N ILE A 168 -1.07 17.87 12.63
CA ILE A 168 -1.34 17.87 14.08
C ILE A 168 -2.85 17.79 14.35
N THR A 169 -3.69 18.36 13.48
CA THR A 169 -5.14 18.38 13.70
C THR A 169 -5.75 17.04 13.32
N ARG A 170 -6.49 16.42 14.25
CA ARG A 170 -7.29 15.23 13.96
C ARG A 170 -8.42 15.61 12.99
N ASP A 171 -8.52 14.92 11.87
CA ASP A 171 -9.69 15.03 10.99
C ASP A 171 -10.91 14.40 11.67
N ALA A 172 -11.84 15.26 12.08
CA ALA A 172 -13.06 14.89 12.81
C ALA A 172 -14.14 14.26 11.91
N ARG A 173 -14.00 14.29 10.58
CA ARG A 173 -15.05 13.85 9.66
C ARG A 173 -15.36 12.36 9.83
N LYS A 174 -16.60 12.07 10.23
CA LYS A 174 -17.19 10.73 10.39
C LYS A 174 -18.41 10.61 9.47
N LYS A 175 -18.76 9.38 9.07
CA LYS A 175 -19.99 9.10 8.32
C LYS A 175 -21.20 9.45 9.18
N GLU A 176 -22.05 10.35 8.71
CA GLU A 176 -23.34 10.67 9.34
C GLU A 176 -24.25 9.43 9.40
N ARG A 177 -25.05 9.33 10.47
CA ARG A 177 -26.04 8.25 10.64
C ARG A 177 -27.16 8.41 9.61
N LYS A 178 -27.74 7.30 9.14
CA LYS A 178 -29.02 7.31 8.41
C LYS A 178 -30.12 7.79 9.37
N LYS A 179 -30.78 8.89 9.05
CA LYS A 179 -31.99 9.37 9.75
C LYS A 179 -33.21 8.56 9.29
N PRO A 180 -34.27 8.39 10.11
CA PRO A 180 -35.54 7.82 9.65
C PRO A 180 -36.13 8.64 8.48
N GLY A 181 -36.98 8.02 7.66
CA GLY A 181 -37.57 8.65 6.46
C GLY A 181 -36.61 8.88 5.27
N LEU A 182 -35.29 8.91 5.48
CA LEU A 182 -34.29 9.15 4.42
C LEU A 182 -33.69 7.84 3.88
N LYS A 183 -33.39 7.82 2.57
CA LYS A 183 -32.73 6.68 1.88
C LYS A 183 -31.25 6.54 2.28
N LYS A 184 -30.55 7.65 2.53
CA LYS A 184 -29.18 7.75 3.10
C LYS A 184 -29.14 8.93 4.09
N ALA A 185 -27.97 9.27 4.66
CA ALA A 185 -27.83 10.34 5.68
C ALA A 185 -28.57 11.66 5.36
N ARG A 186 -28.55 12.10 4.09
CA ARG A 186 -29.25 13.31 3.59
C ARG A 186 -30.11 13.08 2.33
N LYS A 187 -30.20 11.85 1.81
CA LYS A 187 -30.94 11.56 0.57
C LYS A 187 -32.42 11.32 0.87
N ALA A 188 -33.26 12.32 0.65
CA ALA A 188 -34.71 12.17 0.69
C ALA A 188 -35.23 11.26 -0.45
N PRO A 189 -36.42 10.65 -0.30
CA PRO A 189 -37.20 10.20 -1.45
C PRO A 189 -37.62 11.40 -2.31
N GLN A 190 -37.99 11.14 -3.58
CA GLN A 190 -38.60 12.18 -4.42
C GLN A 190 -39.98 12.52 -3.84
N TRP A 191 -40.23 13.81 -3.63
CA TRP A 191 -41.56 14.30 -3.26
C TRP A 191 -42.39 14.60 -4.51
N LYS A 192 -43.72 14.53 -4.38
CA LYS A 192 -44.67 15.03 -5.37
C LYS A 192 -45.56 16.05 -4.67
N LYS A 193 -45.63 17.28 -5.20
CA LYS A 193 -46.71 18.21 -4.88
C LYS A 193 -47.98 17.70 -5.58
N ARG A 194 -49.14 18.02 -5.01
CA ARG A 194 -50.41 17.95 -5.75
C ARG A 194 -50.44 19.09 -6.77
#